data_AF-A0AB37SVB2-F1
#
_entry.id   AF-A0AB37SVB2-F1
#
_cell.length_a   1.000
_cell.length_b   1.000
_cell.length_c   1.000
_cell.angle_alpha   90.00
_cell.angle_beta   90.00
_cell.angle_gamma   90.00
#
_symmetry.space_group_name_H-M   'P 1'
#
loop_
_entity.id
_entity.type
_entity.pdbx_description
1 polymer ?
#
loop_
_entity_poly.entity_id
_entity_poly.type
_entity_poly.pdbx_seq_one_letter_code
_entity_poly.pdbx_strand_id
1 'polypeptide(L)'
;MWRPTKSDNGCASQKHGFGSVSIYLVPEAGIDQLSPGQGSKIPTRVGSREAVEIPGDAGKQACTVAIAVTKGSRMTASTSLNKGTNEEACALSREIATAAEPELPRGN
;
A
#
# COMPACT_ATOMS: atom_id res chain seq x y z
N MET A 1 6.42 15.02 14.66
CA MET A 1 5.05 15.00 15.22
C MET A 1 4.34 13.83 14.58
N TRP A 2 4.08 12.78 15.36
CA TRP A 2 3.34 11.60 14.91
C TRP A 2 1.87 12.01 14.67
N ARG A 3 1.34 11.69 13.48
CA ARG A 3 -0.10 11.81 13.20
C ARG A 3 -0.66 10.40 13.06
N PRO A 4 -1.60 9.97 13.91
CA PRO A 4 -2.28 8.69 13.71
C PRO A 4 -3.03 8.75 12.36
N THR A 5 -2.78 7.79 11.48
CA THR A 5 -3.64 7.55 10.34
C THR A 5 -5.01 7.13 10.87
N LYS A 6 -6.09 7.56 10.22
CA LYS A 6 -7.50 7.37 10.65
C LYS A 6 -7.99 5.90 10.59
N SER A 7 -7.09 4.93 10.77
CA SER A 7 -7.39 3.50 10.84
C SER A 7 -6.66 2.95 12.05
N ASP A 8 -7.41 2.43 13.02
CA ASP A 8 -6.89 1.72 14.20
C ASP A 8 -6.13 0.42 13.81
N ASN A 9 -6.07 0.10 12.51
CA ASN A 9 -5.44 -1.10 11.96
C ASN A 9 -4.26 -0.78 11.04
N GLY A 10 -3.47 0.26 11.36
CA GLY A 10 -2.34 0.68 10.52
C GLY A 10 -1.12 1.19 11.28
N CYS A 11 0.01 1.15 10.59
CA CYS A 11 1.28 1.71 11.01
C CYS A 11 1.78 2.67 9.94
N ALA A 12 2.37 3.79 10.37
CA ALA A 12 3.00 4.74 9.46
C ALA A 12 4.35 5.18 10.03
N SER A 13 5.29 5.50 9.16
CA SER A 13 6.59 6.05 9.52
C SER A 13 6.97 7.17 8.57
N GLN A 14 7.67 8.16 9.09
CA GLN A 14 8.17 9.30 8.31
C GLN A 14 9.61 9.58 8.68
N LYS A 15 10.45 9.75 7.66
CA LYS A 15 11.84 10.17 7.81
C LYS A 15 12.05 11.49 7.09
N HIS A 16 12.47 12.50 7.85
CA HIS A 16 12.76 13.82 7.29
C HIS A 16 13.80 13.73 6.17
N GLY A 17 13.59 14.47 5.08
CA GLY A 17 14.44 14.43 3.89
C GLY A 17 14.28 13.21 2.99
N PHE A 18 13.58 12.15 3.42
CA PHE A 18 13.38 10.93 2.64
C PHE A 18 11.93 10.77 2.14
N GLY A 19 10.97 10.69 3.05
CA GLY A 19 9.57 10.43 2.71
C GLY A 19 8.78 9.82 3.85
N SER A 20 7.61 9.31 3.51
CA SER A 20 6.72 8.58 4.42
C SER A 20 6.30 7.25 3.81
N VAL A 21 6.10 6.28 4.68
CA VAL A 21 5.52 4.97 4.36
C VAL A 21 4.39 4.67 5.32
N SER A 22 3.39 3.93 4.85
CA SER A 22 2.31 3.44 5.70
C SER A 22 1.85 2.07 5.25
N ILE A 23 1.41 1.26 6.20
CA ILE A 23 0.74 -0.01 5.99
C ILE A 23 -0.55 -0.02 6.80
N TYR A 24 -1.66 -0.46 6.24
CA TYR A 24 -2.93 -0.57 6.98
C TYR A 24 -3.84 -1.65 6.42
N LEU A 25 -4.70 -2.20 7.28
CA LEU A 25 -5.76 -3.13 6.91
C LEU A 25 -7.08 -2.40 6.69
N VAL A 26 -7.84 -2.87 5.71
CA VAL A 26 -9.21 -2.44 5.39
C VAL A 26 -10.09 -3.70 5.39
N PRO A 27 -10.82 -3.98 6.48
CA PRO A 27 -11.60 -5.21 6.62
C PRO A 27 -12.88 -5.25 5.77
N GLU A 28 -13.40 -4.09 5.36
CA GLU A 28 -14.70 -3.96 4.68
C GLU A 28 -14.62 -3.66 3.18
N ALA A 29 -13.41 -3.63 2.60
CA ALA A 29 -13.26 -3.46 1.15
C ALA A 29 -12.06 -4.23 0.56
N GLY A 30 -12.31 -4.98 -0.52
CA GLY A 30 -11.29 -5.70 -1.28
C GLY A 30 -10.47 -4.82 -2.23
N ILE A 31 -9.50 -5.41 -2.93
CA ILE A 31 -8.63 -4.69 -3.90
C ILE A 31 -9.42 -4.09 -5.09
N ASP A 32 -10.54 -4.71 -5.47
CA ASP A 32 -11.41 -4.24 -6.56
C ASP A 32 -12.10 -2.92 -6.21
N GLN A 33 -12.40 -2.72 -4.93
CA GLN A 33 -13.07 -1.53 -4.40
C GLN A 33 -12.09 -0.39 -4.08
N LEU A 34 -10.78 -0.58 -4.25
CA LEU A 34 -9.80 0.49 -4.09
C LEU A 34 -10.02 1.56 -5.15
N SER A 35 -10.09 2.84 -4.80
CA SER A 35 -10.08 3.90 -5.83
C SER A 35 -8.63 4.24 -6.19
N PRO A 36 -8.26 4.41 -7.46
CA PRO A 36 -6.89 4.74 -7.82
C PRO A 36 -6.47 6.15 -7.42
N GLY A 37 -7.41 7.07 -7.17
CA GLY A 37 -7.07 8.48 -7.01
C GLY A 37 -6.53 9.02 -8.33
N GLN A 38 -5.21 9.13 -8.45
CA GLN A 38 -4.49 9.39 -9.69
C GLN A 38 -3.82 8.13 -10.26
N GLY A 39 -3.43 8.14 -11.54
CA GLY A 39 -2.80 6.97 -12.16
C GLY A 39 -3.77 5.83 -12.48
N SER A 40 -3.22 4.64 -12.69
CA SER A 40 -3.96 3.45 -13.14
C SER A 40 -3.73 2.29 -12.20
N LYS A 41 -4.78 1.50 -11.96
CA LYS A 41 -4.64 0.19 -11.31
C LYS A 41 -3.90 -0.76 -12.23
N ILE A 42 -2.80 -1.32 -11.74
CA ILE A 42 -2.03 -2.36 -12.41
C ILE A 42 -2.24 -3.65 -11.61
N PRO A 43 -3.00 -4.63 -12.14
CA PRO A 43 -3.12 -5.94 -11.53
C PRO A 43 -1.75 -6.62 -11.44
N THR A 44 -1.44 -7.19 -10.28
CA THR A 44 -0.16 -7.87 -10.00
C THR A 44 -0.34 -8.94 -8.94
N ARG A 45 0.77 -9.47 -8.43
CA ARG A 45 0.82 -10.41 -7.30
C ARG A 45 1.91 -10.00 -6.32
N VAL A 46 1.66 -10.23 -5.05
CA VAL A 46 2.68 -10.19 -4.00
C VAL A 46 2.68 -11.54 -3.31
N GLY A 47 3.78 -12.28 -3.45
CA GLY A 47 3.86 -13.66 -3.01
C GLY A 47 2.73 -14.51 -3.58
N SER A 48 1.93 -15.11 -2.70
CA SER A 48 0.81 -15.99 -3.07
C SER A 48 -0.50 -15.25 -3.32
N ARG A 49 -0.57 -13.93 -3.06
CA ARG A 49 -1.82 -13.16 -3.05
C ARG A 49 -1.96 -12.27 -4.28
N GLU A 50 -3.20 -12.08 -4.72
CA GLU A 50 -3.55 -11.07 -5.71
C GLU A 50 -3.32 -9.67 -5.13
N ALA A 51 -2.84 -8.77 -5.99
CA ALA A 51 -2.55 -7.41 -5.58
C ALA A 51 -2.84 -6.43 -6.72
N VAL A 52 -2.97 -5.16 -6.35
CA VAL A 52 -3.04 -4.04 -7.28
C VAL A 52 -1.97 -3.04 -6.89
N GLU A 53 -1.20 -2.60 -7.87
CA GLU A 53 -0.27 -1.49 -7.74
C GLU A 53 -0.83 -0.26 -8.45
N ILE A 54 -0.65 0.91 -7.84
CA ILE A 54 -1.12 2.19 -8.37
C ILE A 54 0.04 3.19 -8.29
N PRO A 55 0.90 3.24 -9.33
CA PRO A 55 1.98 4.20 -9.40
C PRO A 55 1.42 5.61 -9.50
N GLY A 56 1.81 6.47 -8.56
CA GLY A 56 1.42 7.87 -8.52
C GLY A 56 -0.03 8.12 -8.11
N ASP A 57 -0.60 7.24 -7.28
CA ASP A 57 -1.94 7.39 -6.68
C ASP A 57 -2.18 8.75 -6.01
N ALA A 58 -1.12 9.31 -5.41
CA ALA A 58 -1.11 10.64 -4.80
C ALA A 58 -0.23 11.68 -5.54
N GLY A 59 0.11 11.42 -6.81
CA GLY A 59 0.92 12.31 -7.65
C GLY A 59 2.32 11.76 -7.95
N LYS A 60 3.30 12.65 -8.13
CA LYS A 60 4.70 12.22 -8.37
C LYS A 60 5.30 11.64 -7.08
N GLN A 61 6.21 10.69 -7.22
CA GLN A 61 6.94 10.04 -6.12
C GLN A 61 6.06 9.28 -5.12
N ALA A 62 4.85 8.92 -5.52
CA ALA A 62 3.92 8.18 -4.70
C ALA A 62 3.61 6.81 -5.31
N CYS A 63 3.27 5.85 -4.47
CA CYS A 63 2.72 4.59 -4.93
C CYS A 63 1.96 3.87 -3.83
N THR A 64 0.84 3.26 -4.21
CA THR A 64 0.07 2.36 -3.38
C THR A 64 0.12 0.93 -3.94
N VAL A 65 0.40 -0.05 -3.07
CA VAL A 65 0.31 -1.48 -3.34
C VAL A 65 -0.72 -2.05 -2.37
N ALA A 66 -1.80 -2.62 -2.89
CA ALA A 66 -2.83 -3.26 -2.10
C ALA A 66 -2.85 -4.77 -2.35
N ILE A 67 -2.84 -5.56 -1.29
CA ILE A 67 -2.88 -7.03 -1.32
C ILE A 67 -4.25 -7.51 -0.86
N ALA A 68 -4.84 -8.47 -1.57
CA ALA A 68 -6.06 -9.14 -1.15
C ALA A 68 -5.82 -9.97 0.13
N VAL A 69 -6.59 -9.67 1.18
CA VAL A 69 -6.64 -10.50 2.40
C VAL A 69 -7.75 -11.54 2.24
N THR A 70 -8.95 -11.08 1.86
CA THR A 70 -10.09 -11.87 1.36
C THR A 70 -10.69 -11.16 0.15
N LYS A 71 -11.79 -11.68 -0.43
CA LYS A 71 -12.52 -10.95 -1.49
C LYS A 71 -13.04 -9.57 -1.04
N GLY A 72 -13.37 -9.43 0.24
CA GLY A 72 -13.95 -8.22 0.82
C GLY A 72 -12.99 -7.43 1.70
N SER A 73 -11.72 -7.80 1.80
CA SER A 73 -10.74 -7.12 2.65
C SER A 73 -9.37 -7.05 2.01
N ARG A 74 -8.61 -6.00 2.31
CA ARG A 74 -7.26 -5.79 1.77
C ARG A 74 -6.31 -5.23 2.82
N MET A 75 -5.03 -5.48 2.61
CA MET A 75 -3.95 -4.69 3.21
C MET A 75 -3.47 -3.69 2.16
N THR A 76 -3.07 -2.50 2.57
CA THR A 76 -2.52 -1.47 1.70
C THR A 76 -1.19 -0.98 2.25
N ALA A 77 -0.16 -1.00 1.42
CA ALA A 77 1.14 -0.38 1.66
C ALA A 77 1.27 0.83 0.73
N SER A 78 1.57 1.99 1.28
CA SER A 78 1.69 3.25 0.54
C SER A 78 3.01 3.93 0.86
N THR A 79 3.63 4.49 -0.16
CA THR A 79 4.88 5.24 -0.07
C THR A 79 4.70 6.60 -0.71
N SER A 80 5.24 7.64 -0.10
CA SER A 80 5.42 8.95 -0.70
C SER A 80 6.84 9.44 -0.42
N LEU A 81 7.66 9.54 -1.46
CA LEU A 81 9.04 10.01 -1.36
C LEU A 81 9.09 11.53 -1.55
N ASN A 82 10.01 12.19 -0.87
CA ASN A 82 10.26 13.62 -1.06
C ASN A 82 11.00 13.91 -2.38
N LYS A 83 11.73 12.91 -2.89
CA LYS A 83 12.49 12.93 -4.16
C LYS A 83 12.52 11.53 -4.75
N GLY A 84 12.62 11.44 -6.07
CA GLY A 84 12.65 10.17 -6.81
C GLY A 84 11.54 10.07 -7.84
N THR A 85 11.09 8.85 -8.09
CA THR A 85 10.11 8.45 -9.10
C THR A 85 8.97 7.63 -8.49
N ASN A 86 7.88 7.48 -9.25
CA ASN A 86 6.77 6.59 -8.85
C ASN A 86 7.25 5.13 -8.78
N GLU A 87 8.18 4.74 -9.65
CA GLU A 87 8.71 3.38 -9.69
C GLU A 87 9.53 3.04 -8.44
N GLU A 88 10.36 3.97 -7.95
CA GLU A 88 11.07 3.83 -6.68
C GLU A 88 10.10 3.78 -5.49
N ALA A 89 9.04 4.60 -5.50
CA ALA A 89 8.00 4.54 -4.48
C ALA A 89 7.27 3.19 -4.51
N CYS A 90 6.98 2.64 -5.69
CA CYS A 90 6.36 1.33 -5.82
C CYS A 90 7.29 0.20 -5.40
N ALA A 91 8.58 0.29 -5.69
CA ALA A 91 9.56 -0.69 -5.21
C ALA A 91 9.54 -0.80 -3.69
N LEU A 92 9.52 0.35 -2.98
CA LEU A 92 9.44 0.37 -1.52
C LEU A 92 8.08 -0.13 -1.00
N SER A 93 6.96 0.30 -1.61
CA SER A 93 5.63 -0.21 -1.23
C SER A 93 5.53 -1.73 -1.43
N ARG A 94 6.09 -2.29 -2.50
CA ARG A 94 6.14 -3.74 -2.75
C ARG A 94 7.01 -4.48 -1.73
N GLU A 95 8.14 -3.92 -1.34
CA GLU A 95 9.01 -4.50 -0.31
C GLU A 95 8.25 -4.64 1.02
N ILE A 96 7.61 -3.56 1.47
CA ILE A 96 6.76 -3.56 2.66
C ILE A 96 5.64 -4.60 2.54
N ALA A 97 4.97 -4.63 1.39
CA ALA A 97 3.85 -5.51 1.17
C ALA A 97 4.27 -6.99 1.14
N THR A 98 5.45 -7.29 0.58
CA THR A 98 6.05 -8.64 0.55
C THR A 98 6.43 -9.10 1.95
N ALA A 99 7.02 -8.21 2.76
CA ALA A 99 7.38 -8.52 4.14
C ALA A 99 6.14 -8.77 5.02
N ALA A 100 5.02 -8.08 4.75
CA ALA A 100 3.79 -8.24 5.50
C ALA A 100 2.92 -9.42 5.05
N GLU A 101 3.03 -9.86 3.79
CA GLU A 101 2.25 -10.97 3.20
C GLU A 101 2.10 -12.23 4.08
N PRO A 102 3.18 -12.78 4.68
CA PRO A 102 3.08 -14.00 5.48
C PRO A 102 2.34 -13.81 6.80
N GLU A 103 2.32 -12.59 7.34
CA GLU A 103 1.67 -12.23 8.60
C GLU A 103 0.18 -11.90 8.42
N LEU A 104 -0.29 -11.76 7.17
CA LEU A 104 -1.69 -11.49 6.90
C LEU A 104 -2.57 -12.69 7.26
N PRO A 105 -3.78 -12.46 7.80
CA PRO A 105 -4.73 -13.52 8.04
C PRO A 105 -4.93 -14.38 6.78
N ARG A 106 -4.78 -15.68 6.93
CA ARG A 106 -5.19 -16.64 5.91
C ARG A 106 -6.70 -16.70 6.01
N GLY A 107 -7.42 -16.05 5.08
CA GLY A 107 -8.87 -16.00 5.10
C GLY A 107 -9.46 -17.40 5.27
N ASN A 108 -10.45 -17.53 6.14
CA ASN A 108 -11.26 -18.75 6.26
C ASN A 108 -12.24 -18.85 5.08
#